data_AF-A0A6P7GAV8-F1
#
_entry.id   AF-A0A6P7GAV8-F1
#
_cell.length_a   1.000
_cell.length_b   1.000
_cell.length_c   1.000
_cell.angle_alpha   90.00
_cell.angle_beta   90.00
_cell.angle_gamma   90.00
#
_symmetry.space_group_name_H-M   'P 1'
#
loop_
_entity.id
_entity.type
_entity.pdbx_description
1 polymer ?
#
loop_
_entity_poly.entity_id
_entity_poly.type
_entity_poly.pdbx_seq_one_letter_code
_entity_poly.pdbx_strand_id
1 'polypeptide(L)'
;MTLISGQILKIISNVRQQFYCRYSSRATKKSKKASDRFSQYLILKACIKDYPQILESMHQYYYNFEPTCYSIGLHQNSIMDQIAMQKMAEGMTLVARCKYDGHIVGAAINESSNPWDPDLKEKLACHINCPQMKHWLLFQFFRHIYKDFRNFGTVCMYKRYLR
;
A
#
# COMPACT_ATOMS: atom_id res chain seq x y z
N MET A 1 -31.66 28.57 26.40
CA MET A 1 -30.53 28.07 25.60
C MET A 1 -29.69 27.14 26.46
N THR A 2 -29.02 26.15 25.85
CA THR A 2 -28.07 25.17 26.44
C THR A 2 -28.64 23.83 26.96
N LEU A 3 -29.06 22.93 26.05
CA LEU A 3 -29.25 21.51 26.38
C LEU A 3 -28.80 20.53 25.27
N ILE A 4 -27.89 20.93 24.37
CA ILE A 4 -27.44 20.05 23.25
C ILE A 4 -25.93 19.71 23.32
N SER A 5 -25.17 20.33 24.22
CA SER A 5 -23.70 20.16 24.26
C SER A 5 -23.24 18.83 24.88
N GLY A 6 -23.97 18.29 25.87
CA GLY A 6 -23.51 17.13 26.65
C GLY A 6 -23.61 15.77 25.95
N GLN A 7 -24.55 15.60 25.02
CA GLN A 7 -24.75 14.30 24.33
C GLN A 7 -23.78 14.13 23.14
N ILE A 8 -23.44 15.21 22.44
CA ILE A 8 -22.51 15.18 21.30
C ILE A 8 -21.10 14.84 21.76
N LEU A 9 -20.66 15.34 22.92
CA LEU A 9 -19.33 15.01 23.47
C LEU A 9 -19.20 13.55 23.90
N LYS A 10 -20.28 12.90 24.35
CA LYS A 10 -20.29 11.45 24.64
C LYS A 10 -20.22 10.58 23.39
N ILE A 11 -20.78 11.05 22.27
CA ILE A 11 -20.69 10.33 20.99
C ILE A 11 -19.26 10.41 20.46
N ILE A 12 -18.60 11.58 20.56
CA ILE A 12 -17.22 11.77 20.08
C ILE A 12 -16.21 10.99 20.94
N SER A 13 -16.42 10.87 22.25
CA SER A 13 -15.54 10.05 23.11
C SER A 13 -15.73 8.55 22.90
N ASN A 14 -16.95 8.08 22.58
CA ASN A 14 -17.20 6.67 22.26
C ASN A 14 -16.61 6.25 20.90
N VAL A 15 -16.57 7.16 19.92
CA VAL A 15 -15.96 6.86 18.60
C VAL A 15 -14.43 6.71 18.70
N ARG A 16 -13.78 7.36 19.68
CA ARG A 16 -12.33 7.22 19.91
C ARG A 16 -11.92 5.89 20.56
N GLN A 17 -12.84 5.13 21.14
CA GLN A 17 -12.52 3.88 21.86
C GLN A 17 -12.83 2.58 21.09
N GLN A 18 -13.39 2.62 19.88
CA GLN A 18 -13.85 1.42 19.17
C GLN A 18 -13.00 0.92 17.99
N PHE A 19 -11.80 1.49 17.75
CA PHE A 19 -10.86 0.93 16.77
C PHE A 19 -9.81 -0.02 17.36
N TYR A 20 -10.09 -0.65 18.51
CA TYR A 20 -9.39 -1.87 18.90
C TYR A 20 -9.98 -3.03 18.09
N CYS A 21 -9.32 -3.33 16.98
CA CYS A 21 -9.57 -4.50 16.16
C CYS A 21 -9.55 -5.76 17.05
N ARG A 22 -10.72 -6.31 17.39
CA ARG A 22 -10.84 -7.63 18.04
C ARG A 22 -10.41 -8.68 17.01
N TYR A 23 -9.11 -8.92 16.96
CA TYR A 23 -8.58 -10.12 16.31
C TYR A 23 -9.06 -11.33 17.11
N SER A 24 -10.11 -11.99 16.62
CA SER A 24 -10.45 -13.36 17.01
C SER A 24 -9.28 -14.25 16.60
N SER A 25 -8.37 -14.47 17.55
CA SER A 25 -7.25 -15.37 17.39
C SER A 25 -7.75 -16.78 17.66
N ARG A 26 -8.20 -17.48 16.61
CA ARG A 26 -8.13 -18.95 16.63
C ARG A 26 -6.66 -19.29 16.75
N ALA A 27 -6.24 -19.57 17.98
CA ALA A 27 -4.88 -19.92 18.34
C ALA A 27 -4.49 -21.25 17.69
N THR A 28 -4.06 -21.19 16.44
CA THR A 28 -3.13 -22.17 15.91
C THR A 28 -1.81 -21.91 16.62
N LYS A 29 -1.28 -22.92 17.31
CA LYS A 29 0.02 -22.87 18.00
C LYS A 29 1.12 -22.52 16.99
N LYS A 30 1.33 -21.24 16.71
CA LYS A 30 2.40 -20.74 15.85
C LYS A 30 3.71 -20.77 16.64
N SER A 31 4.68 -21.49 16.08
CA SER A 31 6.07 -21.59 16.51
C SER A 31 6.65 -20.25 17.01
N LYS A 32 7.06 -20.21 18.29
CA LYS A 32 7.76 -19.08 18.92
C LYS A 32 9.07 -18.67 18.21
N LYS A 33 9.61 -19.46 17.29
CA LYS A 33 10.87 -19.15 16.58
C LYS A 33 10.77 -18.02 15.56
N ALA A 34 9.57 -17.63 15.12
CA ALA A 34 9.41 -16.56 14.13
C ALA A 34 9.40 -15.15 14.75
N SER A 35 8.89 -14.97 15.97
CA SER A 35 8.71 -13.62 16.54
C SER A 35 10.03 -12.92 16.87
N ASP A 36 11.10 -13.68 17.14
CA ASP A 36 12.37 -13.12 17.60
C ASP A 36 13.14 -12.41 16.47
N ARG A 37 13.02 -12.87 15.21
CA ARG A 37 13.66 -12.21 14.06
C ARG A 37 12.93 -10.94 13.60
N PHE A 38 11.60 -10.89 13.74
CA PHE A 38 10.82 -9.68 13.43
C PHE A 38 10.78 -8.68 14.60
N SER A 39 11.37 -9.03 15.75
CA SER A 39 11.51 -8.12 16.88
C SER A 39 12.35 -6.88 16.54
N GLN A 40 13.13 -6.89 15.46
CA GLN A 40 14.02 -5.79 15.07
C GLN A 40 13.33 -4.68 14.27
N TYR A 41 12.10 -4.91 13.81
CA TYR A 41 11.39 -3.98 12.93
C TYR A 41 10.09 -3.47 13.57
N LEU A 42 9.75 -2.22 13.29
CA LEU A 42 8.47 -1.59 13.62
C LEU A 42 7.67 -1.41 12.34
N ILE A 43 6.45 -1.92 12.31
CA ILE A 43 5.50 -1.69 11.22
C ILE A 43 4.65 -0.49 11.61
N LEU A 44 4.74 0.59 10.85
CA LEU A 44 4.04 1.85 11.10
C LEU A 44 3.31 2.29 9.83
N LYS A 45 2.32 3.16 9.98
CA LYS A 45 1.72 3.87 8.84
C LYS A 45 2.72 4.90 8.30
N ALA A 46 2.84 5.00 6.98
CA ALA A 46 3.70 5.97 6.34
C ALA A 46 3.19 7.39 6.55
N CYS A 47 4.11 8.34 6.79
CA CYS A 47 3.84 9.77 6.79
C CYS A 47 4.23 10.39 5.46
N ILE A 48 3.73 11.59 5.15
CA ILE A 48 4.06 12.31 3.90
C ILE A 48 5.58 12.49 3.73
N LYS A 49 6.31 12.68 4.84
CA LYS A 49 7.78 12.78 4.86
C LYS A 49 8.49 11.53 4.36
N ASP A 50 7.82 10.38 4.38
CA ASP A 50 8.38 9.09 4.00
C ASP A 50 8.24 8.82 2.49
N TYR A 51 7.34 9.53 1.81
CA TYR A 51 6.98 9.24 0.42
C TYR A 51 8.19 9.34 -0.54
N PRO A 52 9.07 10.36 -0.43
CA PRO A 52 10.26 10.42 -1.28
C PRO A 52 11.18 9.21 -1.11
N GLN A 53 11.41 8.79 0.14
CA GLN A 53 12.26 7.63 0.44
C GLN A 53 11.64 6.32 -0.04
N ILE A 54 10.31 6.18 0.07
CA ILE A 54 9.58 5.02 -0.46
C ILE A 54 9.70 5.00 -1.98
N LEU A 55 9.52 6.14 -2.66
CA LEU A 55 9.61 6.24 -4.11
C LEU A 55 11.01 5.90 -4.62
N GLU A 56 12.05 6.43 -3.98
CA GLU A 56 13.44 6.07 -4.25
C GLU A 56 13.67 4.56 -4.06
N SER A 57 13.09 3.99 -3.01
CA SER A 57 13.11 2.54 -2.77
C SER A 57 12.28 1.74 -3.78
N MET A 58 11.37 2.34 -4.54
CA MET A 58 10.69 1.65 -5.64
C MET A 58 11.58 1.64 -6.89
N HIS A 59 12.24 2.76 -7.17
CA HIS A 59 13.16 2.93 -8.31
C HIS A 59 14.33 1.94 -8.26
N GLN A 60 15.00 1.85 -7.11
CA GLN A 60 16.23 1.05 -6.98
C GLN A 60 16.00 -0.47 -7.07
N TYR A 61 14.77 -0.92 -6.85
CA TYR A 61 14.57 -2.12 -6.04
C TYR A 61 13.25 -2.84 -6.33
N TYR A 62 12.20 -2.11 -6.74
CA TYR A 62 10.91 -2.69 -7.07
C TYR A 62 10.68 -2.74 -8.58
N TYR A 63 10.69 -1.61 -9.28
CA TYR A 63 10.24 -1.55 -10.69
C TYR A 63 11.06 -2.46 -11.62
N ASN A 64 12.38 -2.51 -11.45
CA ASN A 64 13.23 -3.35 -12.30
C ASN A 64 13.08 -4.85 -12.04
N PHE A 65 12.49 -5.25 -10.91
CA PHE A 65 12.38 -6.65 -10.49
C PHE A 65 10.92 -7.12 -10.42
N GLU A 66 9.96 -6.22 -10.57
CA GLU A 66 8.54 -6.58 -10.61
C GLU A 66 8.28 -7.35 -11.91
N PRO A 67 7.72 -8.58 -11.86
CA PRO A 67 7.62 -9.46 -13.01
C PRO A 67 6.92 -8.82 -14.22
N THR A 68 5.86 -8.04 -13.99
CA THR A 68 5.12 -7.38 -15.08
C THR A 68 6.01 -6.34 -15.75
N CYS A 69 6.60 -5.42 -14.99
CA CYS A 69 7.50 -4.38 -15.50
C CYS A 69 8.71 -4.98 -16.21
N TYR A 70 9.34 -6.00 -15.61
CA TYR A 70 10.47 -6.70 -16.20
C TYR A 70 10.11 -7.38 -17.53
N SER A 71 8.97 -8.08 -17.58
CA SER A 71 8.55 -8.83 -18.77
C SER A 71 8.25 -7.97 -20.00
N ILE A 72 7.76 -6.73 -19.78
CA ILE A 72 7.42 -5.80 -20.86
C ILE A 72 8.52 -4.76 -21.11
N GLY A 73 9.65 -4.86 -20.42
CA GLY A 73 10.75 -3.90 -20.50
C GLY A 73 10.37 -2.49 -20.07
N LEU A 74 9.43 -2.35 -19.11
CA LEU A 74 9.03 -1.07 -18.56
C LEU A 74 9.96 -0.70 -17.40
N HIS A 75 10.68 0.41 -17.58
CA HIS A 75 11.47 1.03 -16.53
C HIS A 75 10.67 2.11 -15.80
N GLN A 76 11.23 2.61 -14.70
CA GLN A 76 10.67 3.72 -13.94
C GLN A 76 10.25 4.89 -14.85
N ASN A 77 9.06 5.43 -14.61
CA ASN A 77 8.49 6.52 -15.38
C ASN A 77 7.65 7.42 -14.46
N SER A 78 7.55 8.71 -14.80
CA SER A 78 6.80 9.71 -14.06
C SER A 78 5.33 9.35 -13.84
N ILE A 79 4.68 8.64 -14.77
CA ILE A 79 3.30 8.18 -14.59
C ILE A 79 3.20 7.15 -13.46
N MET A 80 4.16 6.21 -13.38
CA MET A 80 4.21 5.24 -12.29
C MET A 80 4.44 5.92 -10.94
N ASP A 81 5.29 6.94 -10.93
CA ASP A 81 5.57 7.74 -9.73
C ASP A 81 4.35 8.53 -9.27
N GLN A 82 3.63 9.17 -10.20
CA GLN A 82 2.38 9.87 -9.91
C GLN A 82 1.34 8.92 -9.32
N ILE A 83 1.18 7.73 -9.91
CA ILE A 83 0.27 6.70 -9.38
C ILE A 83 0.71 6.29 -7.97
N ALA A 84 1.99 5.97 -7.75
CA ALA A 84 2.50 5.58 -6.44
C ALA A 84 2.27 6.68 -5.39
N MET A 85 2.53 7.94 -5.73
CA MET A 85 2.29 9.09 -4.86
C MET A 85 0.81 9.26 -4.52
N GLN A 86 -0.08 9.14 -5.50
CA GLN A 86 -1.53 9.17 -5.28
C GLN A 86 -1.97 8.04 -4.34
N LYS A 87 -1.45 6.82 -4.53
CA LYS A 87 -1.77 5.66 -3.68
C LYS A 87 -1.25 5.83 -2.26
N MET A 88 -0.06 6.39 -2.09
CA MET A 88 0.45 6.73 -0.76
C MET A 88 -0.40 7.80 -0.08
N ALA A 89 -0.88 8.80 -0.82
CA ALA A 89 -1.75 9.87 -0.30
C ALA A 89 -3.10 9.36 0.26
N GLU A 90 -3.58 8.18 -0.15
CA GLU A 90 -4.76 7.54 0.44
C GLU A 90 -4.54 7.14 1.92
N GLY A 91 -3.28 7.09 2.38
CA GLY A 91 -2.95 6.90 3.79
C GLY A 91 -3.11 5.47 4.28
N MET A 92 -3.05 4.48 3.39
CA MET A 92 -3.06 3.06 3.75
C MET A 92 -1.69 2.39 3.62
N THR A 93 -0.67 3.17 3.24
CA THR A 93 0.70 2.69 3.12
C THR A 93 1.31 2.36 4.48
N LEU A 94 1.92 1.19 4.58
CA LEU A 94 2.67 0.74 5.74
C LEU A 94 4.17 0.74 5.43
N VAL A 95 4.98 1.08 6.41
CA VAL A 95 6.44 1.03 6.34
C VAL A 95 6.97 0.14 7.45
N ALA A 96 7.96 -0.68 7.11
CA ALA A 96 8.77 -1.39 8.07
C ALA A 96 10.02 -0.54 8.33
N ARG A 97 10.24 -0.14 9.59
CA ARG A 97 11.43 0.57 10.04
C ARG A 97 12.28 -0.30 10.92
N CYS A 98 13.60 -0.20 10.78
CA CYS A 98 14.52 -0.81 11.74
C CYS A 98 14.47 -0.03 13.07
N LYS A 99 14.42 -0.75 14.20
CA LYS A 99 14.31 -0.17 15.54
C LYS A 99 15.53 0.62 15.98
N TYR A 100 16.70 0.28 15.45
CA TYR A 100 17.98 0.83 15.91
C TYR A 100 18.34 2.14 15.21
N ASP A 101 18.07 2.25 13.90
CA ASP A 101 18.44 3.39 13.06
C ASP A 101 17.23 4.20 12.56
N GLY A 102 16.01 3.67 12.70
CA GLY A 102 14.78 4.29 12.20
C GLY A 102 14.61 4.27 10.68
N HIS A 103 15.52 3.64 9.93
CA HIS A 103 15.49 3.59 8.47
C HIS A 103 14.39 2.67 7.95
N ILE A 104 13.80 3.06 6.81
CA ILE A 104 12.79 2.26 6.12
C ILE A 104 13.49 1.10 5.41
N VAL A 105 13.13 -0.13 5.79
CA VAL A 105 13.66 -1.37 5.20
C VAL A 105 12.68 -2.01 4.20
N GLY A 106 11.43 -1.58 4.23
CA GLY A 106 10.39 -2.03 3.32
C GLY A 106 9.14 -1.18 3.43
N ALA A 107 8.35 -1.19 2.37
CA ALA A 107 7.07 -0.50 2.32
C ALA A 107 6.02 -1.40 1.65
N ALA A 108 4.78 -1.21 2.05
CA ALA A 108 3.60 -1.79 1.45
C ALA A 108 2.65 -0.66 1.06
N ILE A 109 2.61 -0.33 -0.23
CA ILE A 109 1.69 0.67 -0.78
C ILE A 109 0.36 -0.04 -1.02
N ASN A 110 -0.64 0.30 -0.21
CA ASN A 110 -1.98 -0.23 -0.35
C ASN A 110 -2.86 0.84 -1.00
N GLU A 111 -3.82 0.38 -1.81
CA GLU A 111 -4.81 1.23 -2.47
C GLU A 111 -6.22 0.79 -2.11
N SER A 112 -7.13 1.75 -2.11
CA SER A 112 -8.56 1.51 -2.20
C SER A 112 -8.89 1.11 -3.64
N SER A 113 -9.95 0.32 -3.75
CA SER A 113 -10.49 -0.15 -5.01
C SER A 113 -11.95 0.22 -5.05
N ASN A 114 -12.37 0.95 -6.09
CA ASN A 114 -13.76 1.22 -6.39
C ASN A 114 -14.17 0.52 -7.72
N PRO A 115 -15.47 0.25 -7.93
CA PRO A 115 -15.93 -0.42 -9.14
C PRO A 115 -15.72 0.35 -10.45
N TRP A 116 -15.48 1.67 -10.40
CA TRP A 116 -15.26 2.54 -11.56
C TRP A 116 -13.77 2.75 -11.89
N ASP A 117 -12.86 2.30 -11.04
CA ASP A 117 -11.41 2.39 -11.25
C ASP A 117 -10.92 1.68 -12.52
N PRO A 118 -11.50 0.53 -12.94
CA PRO A 118 -11.17 -0.08 -14.21
C PRO A 118 -11.39 0.88 -15.38
N ASP A 119 -12.57 1.49 -15.48
CA ASP A 119 -12.91 2.39 -16.59
C ASP A 119 -11.93 3.57 -16.67
N LEU A 120 -11.49 4.09 -15.52
CA LEU A 120 -10.49 5.16 -15.45
C LEU A 120 -9.11 4.69 -15.93
N LYS A 121 -8.68 3.47 -15.56
CA LYS A 121 -7.41 2.87 -16.01
C LYS A 121 -7.42 2.60 -17.51
N GLU A 122 -8.52 2.11 -18.06
CA GLU A 122 -8.68 1.89 -19.50
C GLU A 122 -8.65 3.22 -20.27
N LYS A 123 -9.42 4.23 -19.81
CA LYS A 123 -9.39 5.57 -20.39
C LYS A 123 -7.98 6.16 -20.40
N LEU A 124 -7.24 6.05 -19.29
CA LEU A 124 -5.85 6.51 -19.23
C LEU A 124 -4.96 5.77 -20.24
N ALA A 125 -5.11 4.44 -20.35
CA ALA A 125 -4.35 3.63 -21.31
C ALA A 125 -4.61 4.03 -22.77
N CYS A 126 -5.83 4.46 -23.11
CA CYS A 126 -6.18 4.94 -24.45
C CYS A 126 -5.50 6.26 -24.85
N HIS A 127 -5.10 7.09 -23.87
CA HIS A 127 -4.46 8.39 -24.12
C HIS A 127 -2.92 8.32 -24.09
N ILE A 128 -2.34 7.13 -23.85
CA ILE A 128 -0.89 6.96 -23.76
C ILE A 128 -0.34 6.35 -25.05
N ASN A 129 0.64 7.04 -25.64
CA ASN A 129 1.30 6.63 -26.87
C ASN A 129 2.40 5.57 -26.65
N CYS A 130 2.97 5.48 -25.44
CA CYS A 130 4.00 4.51 -25.12
C CYS A 130 3.40 3.08 -25.02
N PRO A 131 3.78 2.13 -25.89
CA PRO A 131 3.19 0.80 -25.91
C PRO A 131 3.40 0.02 -24.61
N GLN A 132 4.59 0.08 -24.02
CA GLN A 132 4.91 -0.60 -22.76
C GLN A 132 4.04 -0.09 -21.62
N MET A 133 3.89 1.23 -21.51
CA MET A 133 3.06 1.85 -20.47
C MET A 133 1.58 1.55 -20.67
N LYS A 134 1.11 1.55 -21.93
CA LYS A 134 -0.25 1.16 -22.27
C LYS A 134 -0.53 -0.30 -21.86
N HIS A 135 0.36 -1.23 -22.21
CA HIS A 135 0.25 -2.63 -21.80
C HIS A 135 0.23 -2.80 -20.27
N TRP A 136 1.09 -2.07 -19.56
CA TRP A 136 1.11 -2.09 -18.10
C TRP A 136 -0.21 -1.61 -17.49
N LEU A 137 -0.78 -0.50 -17.98
CA LEU A 137 -2.06 0.01 -17.49
C LEU A 137 -3.23 -0.93 -17.80
N LEU A 138 -3.25 -1.52 -19.00
CA LEU A 138 -4.24 -2.53 -19.35
C LEU A 138 -4.10 -3.80 -18.49
N PHE A 139 -2.88 -4.23 -18.19
CA PHE A 139 -2.66 -5.32 -17.25
C PHE A 139 -3.21 -4.98 -15.87
N GLN A 140 -2.98 -3.76 -15.38
CA GLN A 140 -3.50 -3.29 -14.08
C GLN A 140 -5.03 -3.19 -14.08
N PHE A 141 -5.64 -2.84 -15.21
CA PHE A 141 -7.09 -2.89 -15.44
C PHE A 141 -7.64 -4.31 -15.33
N PHE A 142 -7.07 -5.26 -16.10
CA PHE A 142 -7.51 -6.66 -16.05
C PHE A 142 -7.33 -7.24 -14.65
N ARG A 143 -6.19 -6.97 -14.00
CA ARG A 143 -5.94 -7.37 -12.62
C ARG A 143 -7.02 -6.87 -11.67
N HIS A 144 -7.54 -5.67 -11.87
CA HIS A 144 -8.63 -5.10 -11.05
C HIS A 144 -9.94 -5.87 -11.26
N ILE A 145 -10.33 -6.08 -12.51
CA ILE A 145 -11.55 -6.83 -12.87
C ILE A 145 -11.50 -8.27 -12.34
N TYR A 146 -10.38 -8.96 -12.51
CA TYR A 146 -10.23 -10.34 -12.04
C TYR A 146 -10.15 -10.47 -10.51
N LYS A 147 -9.77 -9.40 -9.80
CA LYS A 147 -9.72 -9.37 -8.33
C LYS A 147 -11.08 -9.20 -7.68
N ASP A 148 -11.97 -8.40 -8.25
CA ASP A 148 -13.32 -8.22 -7.71
C ASP A 148 -14.11 -9.54 -7.68
N PHE A 149 -13.72 -10.52 -8.50
CA PHE A 149 -14.26 -11.88 -8.46
C PHE A 149 -13.67 -12.78 -7.36
N ARG A 150 -12.49 -12.46 -6.79
CA ARG A 150 -11.81 -13.28 -5.76
C ARG A 150 -10.94 -12.43 -4.83
N ASN A 151 -11.53 -11.96 -3.72
CA ASN A 151 -10.89 -11.48 -2.47
C ASN A 151 -9.72 -10.46 -2.57
N PHE A 152 -9.90 -9.33 -1.87
CA PHE A 152 -8.93 -8.24 -1.66
C PHE A 152 -7.53 -8.71 -1.21
N GLY A 153 -6.46 -8.23 -1.88
CA GLY A 153 -5.08 -8.51 -1.42
C GLY A 153 -3.94 -8.19 -2.40
N THR A 154 -3.95 -7.02 -3.05
CA THR A 154 -2.80 -6.41 -3.77
C THR A 154 -1.67 -5.84 -2.92
N VAL A 155 -0.88 -6.62 -2.19
CA VAL A 155 0.26 -6.07 -1.44
C VAL A 155 1.49 -5.89 -2.34
N CYS A 156 1.89 -4.65 -2.63
CA CYS A 156 3.23 -4.37 -3.17
C CYS A 156 4.23 -4.43 -2.00
N MET A 157 4.81 -5.60 -1.71
CA MET A 157 5.88 -5.72 -0.71
C MET A 157 7.25 -5.57 -1.35
N TYR A 158 8.01 -4.54 -0.98
CA TYR A 158 9.44 -4.52 -1.21
C TYR A 158 10.20 -4.93 0.06
N LYS A 159 11.11 -5.91 -0.06
CA LYS A 159 11.98 -6.37 1.04
C LYS A 159 13.43 -6.12 0.65
N ARG A 160 14.08 -5.16 1.30
CA ARG A 160 15.52 -4.93 1.15
C ARG A 160 16.27 -6.08 1.83
N TYR A 161 17.01 -6.88 1.07
CA TYR A 161 18.03 -7.76 1.64
C TYR A 161 19.27 -6.92 1.90
N LEU A 162 19.46 -6.49 3.14
CA LEU A 162 20.78 -6.04 3.59
C LEU A 162 21.70 -7.27 3.53
N ARG A 163 22.69 -7.25 2.63
CA ARG A 163 23.82 -8.19 2.66
C ARG A 163 24.85 -7.67 3.64
#